data_AF-A0A959QE33-F1
#
_entry.id   AF-A0A959QE33-F1
#
_cell.length_a   1.000
_cell.length_b   1.000
_cell.length_c   1.000
_cell.angle_alpha   90.00
_cell.angle_beta   90.00
_cell.angle_gamma   90.00
#
_symmetry.space_group_name_H-M   'P 1'
#
loop_
_entity.id
_entity.type
_entity.pdbx_description
1 polymer ?
#
loop_
_entity_poly.entity_id
_entity_poly.type
_entity_poly.pdbx_seq_one_letter_code
_entity_poly.pdbx_strand_id
1 'polypeptide(L)'
;AQEVQLSVRFKKIEALTEVLLPDLTELAPAELQAQYSDSRQQLEVHGIFPRIAYAGNRLDSLRVDIQGNQRQLSGRLALDEVGLSDGSSLDQTLLSSTLRNDSLRFQFRLSDRNEADSIFSKLAFGGLVRASNRRASLHFDPEFYLNGGRWQISPEHRLEWGENDLKISGLQFQRRDQRLVLQSRRTPSPGDLSPIELAFTNFRLTELSE
;
A
#
# COMPACT_ATOMS: atom_id res chain seq x y z
N ALA A 1 -0.57 -11.75 -33.98
CA ALA A 1 0.30 -11.42 -32.85
C ALA A 1 0.57 -9.92 -32.90
N GLN A 2 0.07 -9.19 -31.91
CA GLN A 2 0.30 -7.75 -31.77
C GLN A 2 1.39 -7.51 -30.72
N GLU A 3 2.42 -6.76 -31.08
CA GLU A 3 3.44 -6.30 -30.14
C GLU A 3 3.22 -4.79 -29.97
N VAL A 4 3.07 -4.33 -28.72
CA VAL A 4 2.82 -2.93 -28.40
C VAL A 4 3.94 -2.42 -27.51
N GLN A 5 4.52 -1.29 -27.90
CA GLN A 5 5.48 -0.56 -27.10
C GLN A 5 4.99 0.87 -26.94
N LEU A 6 4.92 1.33 -25.69
CA LEU A 6 4.58 2.69 -25.32
C LEU A 6 5.71 3.26 -24.48
N SER A 7 6.26 4.39 -24.92
CA SER A 7 7.26 5.14 -24.16
C SER A 7 6.76 6.57 -23.99
N VAL A 8 6.44 6.94 -22.76
CA VAL A 8 5.98 8.28 -22.40
C VAL A 8 7.11 9.00 -21.66
N ARG A 9 7.47 10.18 -22.15
CA ARG A 9 8.41 11.09 -21.49
C ARG A 9 7.67 12.34 -21.06
N PHE A 10 7.55 12.52 -19.76
CA PHE A 10 6.93 13.69 -19.18
C PHE A 10 7.96 14.81 -19.11
N LYS A 11 7.65 15.97 -19.70
CA LYS A 11 8.54 17.16 -19.68
C LYS A 11 7.86 18.41 -19.12
N LYS A 12 6.53 18.44 -19.17
CA LYS A 12 5.67 19.59 -18.89
C LYS A 12 4.35 19.06 -18.32
N ILE A 13 3.83 19.71 -17.28
CA ILE A 13 2.67 19.22 -16.51
C ILE A 13 1.36 19.85 -16.90
N GLU A 14 1.37 20.96 -17.64
CA GLU A 14 0.18 21.78 -17.90
C GLU A 14 -0.93 20.96 -18.57
N ALA A 15 -0.58 20.08 -19.51
CA ALA A 15 -1.54 19.19 -20.16
C ALA A 15 -2.08 18.06 -19.25
N LEU A 16 -1.36 17.69 -18.19
CA LEU A 16 -1.79 16.66 -17.23
C LEU A 16 -2.69 17.26 -16.14
N THR A 17 -2.38 18.46 -15.68
CA THR A 17 -3.06 19.11 -14.56
C THR A 17 -4.47 19.58 -14.92
N GLU A 18 -4.67 20.04 -16.15
CA GLU A 18 -5.98 20.57 -16.57
C GLU A 18 -7.08 19.50 -16.75
N VAL A 19 -6.71 18.24 -16.98
CA VAL A 19 -7.66 17.20 -17.42
C VAL A 19 -7.62 15.93 -16.56
N LEU A 20 -6.44 15.52 -16.07
CA LEU A 20 -6.25 14.20 -15.48
C LEU A 20 -5.91 14.23 -13.99
N LEU A 21 -5.07 15.17 -13.56
CA LEU A 21 -4.51 15.21 -12.21
C LEU A 21 -4.55 16.65 -11.66
N PRO A 22 -5.71 17.16 -11.23
CA PRO A 22 -5.88 18.57 -10.84
C PRO A 22 -4.99 18.98 -9.66
N ASP A 23 -4.63 18.04 -8.78
CA ASP A 23 -3.80 18.30 -7.60
C ASP A 23 -2.29 18.10 -7.83
N LEU A 24 -1.87 17.79 -9.07
CA LEU A 24 -0.45 17.67 -9.43
C LEU A 24 0.16 19.07 -9.59
N THR A 25 1.06 19.46 -8.70
CA THR A 25 1.70 20.77 -8.74
C THR A 25 3.13 20.72 -9.27
N GLU A 26 3.76 19.54 -9.26
CA GLU A 26 5.11 19.34 -9.79
C GLU A 26 5.26 17.93 -10.36
N LEU A 27 5.93 17.83 -11.52
CA LEU A 27 6.46 16.58 -12.06
C LEU A 27 7.79 16.91 -12.75
N ALA A 28 8.89 16.49 -12.16
CA ALA A 28 10.18 16.55 -12.84
C ALA A 28 10.18 15.62 -14.06
N PRO A 29 11.11 15.80 -15.02
CA PRO A 29 11.19 14.93 -16.18
C PRO A 29 11.21 13.45 -15.78
N ALA A 30 10.19 12.73 -16.22
CA ALA A 30 9.92 11.35 -15.82
C ALA A 30 9.71 10.46 -17.06
N GLU A 31 9.96 9.17 -16.90
CA GLU A 31 9.84 8.20 -17.98
C GLU A 31 8.93 7.05 -17.54
N LEU A 32 8.04 6.64 -18.44
CA LEU A 32 7.23 5.44 -18.31
C LEU A 32 7.36 4.63 -19.60
N GLN A 33 7.80 3.38 -19.48
CA GLN A 33 7.89 2.43 -20.57
C GLN A 33 6.93 1.29 -20.30
N ALA A 34 6.11 0.94 -21.27
CA ALA A 34 5.22 -0.22 -21.21
C ALA A 34 5.38 -1.05 -22.48
N GLN A 35 5.49 -2.36 -22.32
CA GLN A 35 5.64 -3.32 -23.40
C GLN A 35 4.62 -4.44 -23.21
N TYR A 36 3.88 -4.75 -24.26
CA TYR A 36 2.97 -5.87 -24.30
C TYR A 36 3.28 -6.78 -25.50
N SER A 37 3.45 -8.06 -25.21
CA SER A 37 3.67 -9.10 -26.20
C SER A 37 2.49 -10.06 -26.21
N ASP A 38 1.70 -10.03 -27.28
CA ASP A 38 0.60 -10.98 -27.50
C ASP A 38 1.13 -12.42 -27.67
N SER A 39 2.28 -12.58 -28.35
CA SER A 39 2.88 -13.89 -28.58
C SER A 39 3.31 -14.59 -27.28
N ARG A 40 3.81 -13.83 -26.30
CA ARG A 40 4.19 -14.33 -24.97
C ARG A 40 3.08 -14.18 -23.94
N GLN A 41 2.02 -13.45 -24.27
CA GLN A 41 0.98 -12.98 -23.35
C GLN A 41 1.57 -12.26 -22.12
N GLN A 42 2.56 -11.40 -22.33
CA GLN A 42 3.31 -10.73 -21.28
C GLN A 42 3.13 -9.22 -21.34
N LEU A 43 2.99 -8.60 -20.17
CA LEU A 43 3.01 -7.16 -19.94
C LEU A 43 4.20 -6.83 -19.03
N GLU A 44 4.98 -5.82 -19.41
CA GLU A 44 6.05 -5.23 -18.61
C GLU A 44 5.88 -3.72 -18.60
N VAL A 45 5.97 -3.09 -17.42
CA VAL A 45 5.90 -1.64 -17.25
C VAL A 45 6.99 -1.21 -16.27
N HIS A 46 7.76 -0.20 -16.67
CA HIS A 46 8.80 0.42 -15.86
C HIS A 46 8.60 1.93 -15.85
N GLY A 47 8.52 2.52 -14.66
CA GLY A 47 8.35 3.95 -14.47
C GLY A 47 9.39 4.50 -13.51
N ILE A 48 10.00 5.62 -13.88
CA ILE A 48 10.92 6.37 -13.02
C ILE A 48 10.44 7.81 -12.96
N PHE A 49 10.10 8.24 -11.76
CA PHE A 49 9.57 9.57 -11.47
C PHE A 49 10.46 10.22 -10.40
N PRO A 50 11.45 11.04 -10.82
CA PRO A 50 12.42 11.59 -9.88
C PRO A 50 11.81 12.47 -8.80
N ARG A 51 10.76 13.23 -9.12
CA ARG A 51 10.09 14.15 -8.20
C ARG A 51 8.66 14.41 -8.64
N ILE A 52 7.72 14.23 -7.71
CA ILE A 52 6.30 14.53 -7.88
C ILE A 52 5.86 15.37 -6.69
N ALA A 53 5.10 16.44 -6.92
CA ALA A 53 4.30 17.08 -5.87
C ALA A 53 2.83 16.93 -6.22
N TYR A 54 2.06 16.28 -5.35
CA TYR A 54 0.65 15.95 -5.56
C TYR A 54 -0.14 16.10 -4.26
N ALA A 55 -1.22 16.89 -4.30
CA ALA A 55 -2.11 17.12 -3.16
C ALA A 55 -1.37 17.51 -1.87
N GLY A 56 -0.35 18.37 -1.99
CA GLY A 56 0.48 18.83 -0.87
C GLY A 56 1.57 17.86 -0.40
N ASN A 57 1.66 16.65 -0.96
CA ASN A 57 2.70 15.66 -0.65
C ASN A 57 3.81 15.69 -1.71
N ARG A 58 5.05 15.39 -1.30
CA ARG A 58 6.22 15.30 -2.17
C ARG A 58 6.70 13.86 -2.25
N LEU A 59 6.75 13.28 -3.44
CA LEU A 59 7.31 11.95 -3.69
C LEU A 59 8.68 12.12 -4.34
N ASP A 60 9.72 11.52 -3.74
CA ASP A 60 11.08 11.55 -4.26
C ASP A 60 11.49 10.15 -4.74
N SER A 61 12.02 10.10 -5.97
CA SER A 61 12.59 8.90 -6.58
C SER A 61 11.64 7.70 -6.63
N LEU A 62 10.37 7.95 -7.02
CA LEU A 62 9.38 6.89 -7.23
C LEU A 62 9.80 6.01 -8.41
N ARG A 63 9.89 4.71 -8.14
CA ARG A 63 10.09 3.64 -9.12
C ARG A 63 8.88 2.72 -9.13
N VAL A 64 8.40 2.43 -10.33
CA VAL A 64 7.24 1.59 -10.59
C VAL A 64 7.69 0.44 -11.48
N ASP A 65 7.50 -0.79 -11.03
CA ASP A 65 7.72 -1.99 -11.83
C ASP A 65 6.45 -2.83 -11.82
N ILE A 66 5.88 -3.11 -12.99
CA ILE A 66 4.73 -4.00 -13.13
C ILE A 66 5.07 -5.05 -14.16
N GLN A 67 4.80 -6.31 -13.85
CA GLN A 67 4.97 -7.41 -14.78
C GLN A 67 3.81 -8.38 -14.63
N GLY A 68 3.37 -8.98 -15.73
CA GLY A 68 2.27 -9.93 -15.65
C GLY A 68 1.95 -10.64 -16.95
N ASN A 69 0.96 -11.51 -16.84
CA ASN A 69 0.35 -12.25 -17.93
C ASN A 69 -1.14 -12.45 -17.64
N GLN A 70 -1.83 -13.25 -18.45
CA GLN A 70 -3.27 -13.52 -18.29
C GLN A 70 -3.67 -14.12 -16.94
N ARG A 71 -2.74 -14.71 -16.17
CA ARG A 71 -3.04 -15.36 -14.88
C ARG A 71 -2.67 -14.51 -13.69
N GLN A 72 -1.63 -13.70 -13.80
CA GLN A 72 -1.05 -12.99 -12.66
C GLN A 72 -0.49 -11.64 -13.08
N LEU A 73 -0.72 -10.63 -12.25
CA LEU A 73 -0.10 -9.31 -12.34
C LEU A 73 0.64 -9.02 -11.03
N SER A 74 1.93 -8.75 -11.11
CA SER A 74 2.77 -8.38 -9.98
C SER A 74 3.23 -6.93 -10.13
N GLY A 75 3.19 -6.17 -9.05
CA GLY A 75 3.58 -4.77 -9.04
C GLY A 75 4.51 -4.47 -7.87
N ARG A 76 5.44 -3.54 -8.07
CA ARG A 76 6.36 -3.02 -7.06
C ARG A 76 6.42 -1.50 -7.19
N LEU A 77 6.17 -0.80 -6.09
CA LEU A 77 6.39 0.63 -5.94
C LEU A 77 7.48 0.84 -4.90
N ALA A 78 8.51 1.60 -5.24
CA ALA A 78 9.57 1.96 -4.32
C ALA A 78 9.77 3.48 -4.35
N LEU A 79 9.84 4.11 -3.18
CA LEU A 79 10.13 5.53 -3.02
C LEU A 79 11.27 5.70 -2.04
N ASP A 80 12.17 6.64 -2.33
CA ASP A 80 13.27 6.92 -1.40
C ASP A 80 12.80 7.81 -0.26
N GLU A 81 11.84 8.71 -0.52
CA GLU A 81 11.23 9.60 0.46
C GLU A 81 9.80 10.02 0.03
N VAL A 82 8.90 10.12 1.01
CA VAL A 82 7.58 10.75 0.89
C VAL A 82 7.48 11.87 1.92
N GLY A 83 7.54 13.12 1.49
CA GLY A 83 7.24 14.28 2.33
C GLY A 83 5.73 14.47 2.44
N LEU A 84 5.21 14.50 3.65
CA LEU A 84 3.80 14.70 3.94
C LEU A 84 3.50 16.19 4.15
N SER A 85 2.23 16.56 3.93
CA SER A 85 1.78 17.96 4.03
C SER A 85 1.93 18.58 5.43
N ASP A 86 2.05 17.76 6.47
CA ASP A 86 2.25 18.20 7.86
C ASP A 86 3.74 18.45 8.21
N GLY A 87 4.64 18.29 7.23
CA GLY A 87 6.08 18.48 7.39
C GLY A 87 6.86 17.24 7.82
N SER A 88 6.17 16.13 8.11
CA SER A 88 6.82 14.84 8.36
C SER A 88 7.25 14.16 7.06
N SER A 89 8.14 13.16 7.15
CA SER A 89 8.60 12.39 5.99
C SER A 89 8.68 10.90 6.28
N LEU A 90 8.42 10.10 5.25
CA LEU A 90 8.55 8.65 5.26
C LEU A 90 9.70 8.25 4.34
N ASP A 91 10.73 7.60 4.89
CA ASP A 91 11.87 7.13 4.10
C ASP A 91 11.67 5.70 3.59
N GLN A 92 12.28 5.37 2.45
CA GLN A 92 12.41 4.00 1.94
C GLN A 92 11.09 3.21 1.96
N THR A 93 10.07 3.76 1.31
CA THR A 93 8.76 3.12 1.21
C THR A 93 8.76 2.07 0.11
N LEU A 94 8.34 0.85 0.44
CA LEU A 94 8.16 -0.23 -0.51
C LEU A 94 6.77 -0.82 -0.40
N LEU A 95 6.06 -0.88 -1.52
CA LEU A 95 4.84 -1.65 -1.69
C LEU A 95 5.08 -2.72 -2.77
N SER A 96 4.83 -3.98 -2.44
CA SER A 96 4.78 -5.05 -3.42
C SER A 96 3.38 -5.67 -3.43
N SER A 97 2.96 -6.14 -4.60
CA SER A 97 1.66 -6.76 -4.76
C SER A 97 1.68 -7.85 -5.82
N THR A 98 0.76 -8.80 -5.70
CA THR A 98 0.50 -9.82 -6.70
C THR A 98 -0.99 -10.11 -6.73
N LEU A 99 -1.61 -9.76 -7.85
CA LEU A 99 -2.98 -10.07 -8.18
C LEU A 99 -3.01 -11.36 -8.98
N ARG A 100 -3.79 -12.35 -8.53
CA ARG A 100 -4.01 -13.61 -9.22
C ARG A 100 -5.44 -14.08 -8.96
N ASN A 101 -6.19 -14.39 -10.01
CA ASN A 101 -7.62 -14.64 -9.94
C ASN A 101 -8.33 -13.47 -9.21
N ASP A 102 -9.08 -13.76 -8.15
CA ASP A 102 -9.76 -12.75 -7.32
C ASP A 102 -9.03 -12.44 -6.00
N SER A 103 -7.70 -12.63 -5.98
CA SER A 103 -6.88 -12.47 -4.78
C SER A 103 -5.71 -11.52 -5.01
N LEU A 104 -5.57 -10.53 -4.13
CA LEU A 104 -4.45 -9.59 -4.09
C LEU A 104 -3.62 -9.87 -2.83
N ARG A 105 -2.41 -10.41 -3.01
CA ARG A 105 -1.40 -10.46 -1.96
C ARG A 105 -0.60 -9.17 -2.01
N PHE A 106 -0.35 -8.55 -0.86
CA PHE A 106 0.48 -7.35 -0.78
C PHE A 106 1.42 -7.39 0.41
N GLN A 107 2.50 -6.63 0.33
CA GLN A 107 3.40 -6.34 1.43
C GLN A 107 3.79 -4.87 1.37
N PHE A 108 3.70 -4.21 2.51
CA PHE A 108 4.15 -2.84 2.72
C PHE A 108 5.33 -2.86 3.68
N ARG A 109 6.34 -2.02 3.40
CA ARG A 109 7.47 -1.78 4.27
C ARG A 109 7.86 -0.32 4.24
N LEU A 110 8.16 0.21 5.42
CA LEU A 110 8.78 1.49 5.68
C LEU A 110 10.05 1.24 6.51
N SER A 111 11.16 1.83 6.10
CA SER A 111 12.46 1.66 6.74
C SER A 111 13.18 3.01 6.87
N ASP A 112 14.13 3.12 7.79
CA ASP A 112 14.99 4.30 7.85
C ASP A 112 16.13 4.24 6.83
N ARG A 113 16.48 5.40 6.26
CA ARG A 113 17.57 5.54 5.30
C ARG A 113 18.94 5.15 5.88
N ASN A 114 19.10 5.26 7.21
CA ASN A 114 20.37 5.04 7.90
C ASN A 114 20.56 3.62 8.45
N GLU A 115 19.55 2.76 8.34
CA GLU A 115 19.62 1.39 8.85
C GLU A 115 19.90 0.41 7.70
N ALA A 116 21.19 0.18 7.44
CA ALA A 116 21.66 -0.75 6.41
C ALA A 116 21.21 -2.21 6.65
N ASP A 117 20.77 -2.55 7.86
CA ASP A 117 20.20 -3.84 8.21
C ASP A 117 18.66 -3.74 8.29
N SER A 118 18.01 -4.23 7.23
CA SER A 118 16.55 -4.36 6.99
C SER A 118 15.71 -5.02 8.10
N ILE A 119 16.29 -5.42 9.23
CA ILE A 119 15.62 -6.17 10.31
C ILE A 119 14.74 -5.26 11.19
N PHE A 120 14.95 -3.94 11.16
CA PHE A 120 14.25 -2.96 11.98
C PHE A 120 13.32 -2.05 11.15
N SER A 121 12.45 -2.64 10.32
CA SER A 121 11.44 -1.84 9.61
C SER A 121 10.62 -1.01 10.61
N LYS A 122 10.51 0.31 10.37
CA LYS A 122 9.63 1.21 11.13
C LYS A 122 8.19 0.73 11.08
N LEU A 123 7.76 0.27 9.91
CA LEU A 123 6.47 -0.36 9.72
C LEU A 123 6.60 -1.44 8.65
N ALA A 124 6.16 -2.66 8.93
CA ALA A 124 6.02 -3.68 7.89
C ALA A 124 4.81 -4.56 8.16
N PHE A 125 3.99 -4.75 7.15
CA PHE A 125 2.83 -5.62 7.21
C PHE A 125 2.47 -6.14 5.82
N GLY A 126 1.85 -7.31 5.78
CA GLY A 126 1.36 -7.91 4.56
C GLY A 126 0.01 -8.55 4.78
N GLY A 127 -0.60 -9.00 3.70
CA GLY A 127 -1.86 -9.69 3.79
C GLY A 127 -2.37 -10.18 2.45
N LEU A 128 -3.53 -10.81 2.52
CA LEU A 128 -4.27 -11.30 1.38
C LEU A 128 -5.66 -10.69 1.39
N VAL A 129 -5.94 -9.93 0.34
CA VAL A 129 -7.29 -9.51 0.00
C VAL A 129 -7.89 -10.56 -0.93
N ARG A 130 -9.13 -10.98 -0.65
CA ARG A 130 -9.94 -11.81 -1.55
C ARG A 130 -11.24 -11.08 -1.84
N ALA A 131 -11.64 -11.04 -3.11
CA ALA A 131 -12.91 -10.47 -3.54
C ALA A 131 -13.87 -11.58 -3.98
N SER A 132 -15.15 -11.47 -3.61
CA SER A 132 -16.22 -12.35 -4.07
C SER A 132 -17.57 -11.65 -3.93
N ASN A 133 -18.42 -11.73 -4.96
CA ASN A 133 -19.81 -11.26 -4.92
C ASN A 133 -20.00 -9.86 -4.31
N ARG A 134 -19.25 -8.87 -4.82
CA ARG A 134 -19.26 -7.45 -4.36
C ARG A 134 -18.80 -7.23 -2.92
N ARG A 135 -18.17 -8.23 -2.30
CA ARG A 135 -17.53 -8.13 -1.00
C ARG A 135 -16.05 -8.43 -1.14
N ALA A 136 -15.27 -7.91 -0.21
CA ALA A 136 -13.88 -8.26 -0.07
C ALA A 136 -13.53 -8.51 1.39
N SER A 137 -12.53 -9.36 1.60
CA SER A 137 -11.99 -9.68 2.91
C SER A 137 -10.49 -9.48 2.90
N LEU A 138 -9.94 -8.91 3.96
CA LEU A 138 -8.52 -8.81 4.25
C LEU A 138 -8.18 -9.76 5.39
N HIS A 139 -7.15 -10.56 5.16
CA HIS A 139 -6.47 -11.33 6.19
C HIS A 139 -5.01 -10.90 6.24
N PHE A 140 -4.58 -10.32 7.35
CA PHE A 140 -3.20 -9.94 7.57
C PHE A 140 -2.32 -11.18 7.75
N ASP A 141 -1.07 -11.08 7.30
CA ASP A 141 -0.06 -12.08 7.63
C ASP A 141 0.26 -12.04 9.15
N PRO A 142 0.68 -13.15 9.78
CA PRO A 142 0.98 -13.17 11.22
C PRO A 142 2.10 -12.22 11.67
N GLU A 143 2.91 -11.74 10.72
CA GLU A 143 4.06 -10.88 10.96
C GLU A 143 3.69 -9.41 10.73
N PHE A 144 3.75 -8.63 11.80
CA PHE A 144 3.61 -7.18 11.79
C PHE A 144 4.80 -6.58 12.52
N TYR A 145 5.40 -5.56 11.94
CA TYR A 145 6.50 -4.81 12.55
C TYR A 145 6.06 -3.36 12.73
N LEU A 146 6.31 -2.83 13.92
CA LEU A 146 6.10 -1.43 14.27
C LEU A 146 7.24 -0.99 15.18
N ASN A 147 7.91 0.10 14.81
CA ASN A 147 9.07 0.67 15.48
C ASN A 147 10.13 -0.39 15.82
N GLY A 148 10.51 -1.19 14.82
CA GLY A 148 11.48 -2.28 14.95
C GLY A 148 11.01 -3.48 15.80
N GLY A 149 9.82 -3.41 16.40
CA GLY A 149 9.22 -4.44 17.21
C GLY A 149 8.35 -5.38 16.40
N ARG A 150 8.54 -6.70 16.54
CA ARG A 150 7.60 -7.70 16.04
C ARG A 150 6.36 -7.78 16.93
N TRP A 151 5.18 -7.62 16.34
CA TRP A 151 3.89 -7.88 16.95
C TRP A 151 3.25 -9.12 16.31
N GLN A 152 2.49 -9.86 17.10
CA GLN A 152 1.70 -10.98 16.66
C GLN A 152 0.28 -10.52 16.37
N ILE A 153 -0.27 -10.93 15.23
CA ILE A 153 -1.68 -10.73 14.90
C ILE A 153 -2.46 -11.99 15.29
N SER A 154 -3.63 -11.83 15.89
CA SER A 154 -4.57 -12.92 16.14
C SER A 154 -4.93 -13.67 14.84
N PRO A 155 -4.75 -15.00 14.76
CA PRO A 155 -4.93 -15.72 13.49
C PRO A 155 -6.39 -15.76 13.02
N GLU A 156 -7.36 -15.69 13.94
CA GLU A 156 -8.79 -15.81 13.60
C GLU A 156 -9.47 -14.44 13.34
N HIS A 157 -8.70 -13.38 13.11
CA HIS A 157 -9.26 -12.07 12.79
C HIS A 157 -9.96 -12.08 11.42
N ARG A 158 -10.97 -11.22 11.28
CA ARG A 158 -11.73 -11.05 10.05
C ARG A 158 -11.99 -9.57 9.81
N LEU A 159 -11.63 -9.12 8.61
CA LEU A 159 -11.83 -7.76 8.16
C LEU A 159 -12.51 -7.84 6.79
N GLU A 160 -13.79 -7.48 6.73
CA GLU A 160 -14.64 -7.64 5.56
C GLU A 160 -15.34 -6.33 5.24
N TRP A 161 -15.42 -5.99 3.97
CA TRP A 161 -16.16 -4.82 3.52
C TRP A 161 -16.98 -5.14 2.27
N GLY A 162 -18.08 -4.39 2.13
CA GLY A 162 -18.93 -4.39 0.95
C GLY A 162 -19.13 -2.95 0.46
N GLU A 163 -20.22 -2.74 -0.29
CA GLU A 163 -20.56 -1.44 -0.87
C GLU A 163 -20.75 -0.35 0.20
N ASN A 164 -21.42 -0.67 1.31
CA ASN A 164 -21.79 0.28 2.35
C ASN A 164 -21.57 -0.25 3.78
N ASP A 165 -20.67 -1.24 3.95
CA ASP A 165 -20.36 -1.81 5.26
C ASP A 165 -18.87 -2.15 5.41
N LEU A 166 -18.38 -2.05 6.64
CA LEU A 166 -17.08 -2.53 7.10
C LEU A 166 -17.27 -3.26 8.43
N LYS A 167 -16.84 -4.52 8.48
CA LYS A 167 -16.88 -5.36 9.68
C LYS A 167 -15.46 -5.80 10.03
N ILE A 168 -15.05 -5.48 11.25
CA ILE A 168 -13.78 -5.92 11.84
C ILE A 168 -14.11 -6.74 13.08
N SER A 169 -13.62 -7.98 13.16
CA SER A 169 -13.81 -8.82 14.34
C SER A 169 -12.52 -9.53 14.72
N GLY A 170 -12.18 -9.45 16.00
CA GLY A 170 -11.06 -10.20 16.58
C GLY A 170 -9.69 -9.78 16.08
N LEU A 171 -9.52 -8.57 15.51
CA LEU A 171 -8.21 -8.06 15.10
C LEU A 171 -7.46 -7.54 16.32
N GLN A 172 -6.44 -8.27 16.72
CA GLN A 172 -5.60 -7.96 17.87
C GLN A 172 -4.14 -8.02 17.46
N PHE A 173 -3.39 -6.98 17.79
CA PHE A 173 -1.94 -6.95 17.73
C PHE A 173 -1.39 -7.07 19.15
N GLN A 174 -0.40 -7.93 19.35
CA GLN A 174 0.21 -8.15 20.65
C GLN A 174 1.74 -8.18 20.58
N ARG A 175 2.38 -7.48 21.52
CA ARG A 175 3.83 -7.52 21.74
C ARG A 175 4.09 -7.49 23.25
N ARG A 176 4.59 -8.61 23.79
CA ARG A 176 4.77 -8.79 25.24
C ARG A 176 3.45 -8.53 25.99
N ASP A 177 3.44 -7.56 26.90
CA ASP A 177 2.31 -7.09 27.69
C ASP A 177 1.45 -6.03 26.99
N GLN A 178 1.90 -5.49 25.85
CA GLN A 178 1.20 -4.50 25.05
C GLN A 178 0.17 -5.15 24.13
N ARG A 179 -1.01 -4.54 24.04
CA ARG A 179 -2.09 -5.00 23.16
C ARG A 179 -2.80 -3.83 22.50
N LEU A 180 -3.09 -4.00 21.21
CA LEU A 180 -3.96 -3.15 20.41
C LEU A 180 -5.10 -4.00 19.86
N VAL A 181 -6.34 -3.55 19.99
CA VAL A 181 -7.51 -4.22 19.43
C VAL A 181 -8.27 -3.25 18.53
N LEU A 182 -8.61 -3.72 17.32
CA LEU A 182 -9.55 -3.07 16.42
C LEU A 182 -10.76 -3.97 16.23
N GLN A 183 -11.96 -3.45 16.47
CA GLN A 183 -13.20 -4.20 16.27
C GLN A 183 -14.39 -3.29 15.97
N SER A 184 -15.34 -3.78 15.21
CA SER A 184 -16.64 -3.13 15.05
C SER A 184 -17.44 -3.27 16.34
N ARG A 185 -17.95 -2.17 16.90
CA ARG A 185 -18.77 -2.18 18.13
C ARG A 185 -20.08 -2.94 18.00
N ARG A 186 -20.61 -3.03 16.79
CA ARG A 186 -21.84 -3.75 16.46
C ARG A 186 -21.74 -4.35 15.07
N THR A 187 -22.64 -5.27 14.74
CA THR A 187 -22.74 -5.74 13.36
C THR A 187 -23.31 -4.61 12.49
N PRO A 188 -22.64 -4.21 11.39
CA PRO A 188 -23.16 -3.19 10.49
C PRO A 188 -24.54 -3.59 9.95
N SER A 189 -25.40 -2.60 9.73
CA SER A 189 -26.64 -2.79 8.96
C SER A 189 -26.43 -2.18 7.56
N PRO A 190 -27.16 -2.62 6.52
CA PRO A 190 -27.01 -2.04 5.18
C PRO A 190 -27.21 -0.52 5.21
N GLY A 191 -26.20 0.23 4.76
CA GLY A 191 -26.22 1.70 4.77
C GLY A 191 -25.80 2.35 6.09
N ASP A 192 -25.35 1.56 7.07
CA ASP A 192 -24.95 2.04 8.40
C ASP A 192 -23.62 1.40 8.83
N LEU A 193 -22.56 2.20 8.78
CA LEU A 193 -21.22 1.80 9.20
C LEU A 193 -21.20 1.60 10.72
N SER A 194 -20.81 0.40 11.17
CA SER A 194 -20.54 0.21 12.59
C SER A 194 -19.38 1.11 13.02
N PRO A 195 -19.50 1.86 14.12
CA PRO A 195 -18.35 2.50 14.75
C PRO A 195 -17.24 1.46 14.98
N ILE A 196 -16.00 1.83 14.63
CA ILE A 196 -14.81 1.05 14.92
C ILE A 196 -14.29 1.47 16.28
N GLU A 197 -14.11 0.50 17.17
CA GLU A 197 -13.45 0.67 18.46
C GLU A 197 -11.96 0.38 18.30
N LEU A 198 -11.16 1.28 18.88
CA LEU A 198 -9.73 1.14 19.05
C LEU A 198 -9.44 1.07 20.55
N ALA A 199 -8.95 -0.08 21.02
CA ALA A 199 -8.67 -0.31 22.44
C ALA A 199 -7.19 -0.65 22.66
N PHE A 200 -6.61 -0.02 23.68
CA PHE A 200 -5.20 -0.17 24.06
C PHE A 200 -5.09 -0.80 25.45
N THR A 201 -4.12 -1.69 25.64
CA THR A 201 -3.78 -2.25 26.95
C THR A 201 -2.27 -2.25 27.12
N ASN A 202 -1.78 -1.59 28.18
CA ASN A 202 -0.34 -1.39 28.45
C ASN A 202 0.46 -0.83 27.26
N PHE A 203 -0.22 -0.15 26.33
CA PHE A 203 0.40 0.35 25.11
C PHE A 203 1.29 1.55 25.42
N ARG A 204 2.55 1.49 24.97
CA ARG A 204 3.54 2.55 25.17
C ARG A 204 3.44 3.53 24.01
N LEU A 205 3.26 4.81 24.31
CA LEU A 205 3.14 5.85 23.27
C LEU A 205 4.39 5.98 22.38
N THR A 206 5.55 5.52 22.87
CA THR A 206 6.79 5.41 22.08
C THR A 206 6.66 4.48 20.86
N GLU A 207 5.64 3.62 20.80
CA GLU A 207 5.32 2.82 19.61
C GLU A 207 4.66 3.66 18.50
N LEU A 208 4.29 4.92 18.76
CA LEU A 208 3.67 5.86 17.81
C LEU A 208 4.51 7.11 17.54
N SER A 209 5.58 7.34 18.30
CA SER A 209 6.39 8.54 18.22
C SER A 209 7.87 8.19 18.01
N GLU A 210 8.32 8.27 16.76
CA GLU A 210 9.72 8.52 16.39
C GLU A 210 9.77 9.46 15.19
#